data_AF-A0A831T4R3-F1
#
_entry.id   AF-A0A831T4R3-F1
#
_cell.length_a   1.000
_cell.length_b   1.000
_cell.length_c   1.000
_cell.angle_alpha   90.00
_cell.angle_beta   90.00
_cell.angle_gamma   90.00
#
_symmetry.space_group_name_H-M   'P 1'
#
loop_
_entity.id
_entity.type
_entity.pdbx_description
1 polymer ?
#
loop_
_entity_poly.entity_id
_entity_poly.type
_entity_poly.pdbx_seq_one_letter_code
_entity_poly.pdbx_strand_id
1 'polypeptide(L)'
;MNFFSKAKTLVLLMSVIAVVVLLYIGSSIIKAAPPKSGKVSPGLLRRISEGKRQNGDRVPVVLRENGQSHQEHELELTRLGATDIRRMPLIGMIQAVVPVSAITTVADSQSFDFVAEDAEIRPTGHLETTTGADQARNYLDSNSSRRNEEPDGNSFTIAILDSGIDQQHHAINANPNEVRVIKSIDFTGEGRTDDPYGHGTYVASIAAGNSHISQGAYTGIAPRARLINLRVLGASGAGRTSSAIAAIEWCIQNKERYNIGVINISFGAAAVDSYKQDPLCIAARRAVSAGIVVVAAAGNLGKDGQGRKVYGGIHSPGIDPSVITVGAVNTYGTDARSDDLVTSYSSRGPTRAYVTDDSGNRIYDNLIKPDLVAPGNRIIEAQSPDNALVLANPELDASTNANPRHALMYLSGTSVSAPAVSGAVALMLERNRALTPNLIKAILMYTAQPLKGFNTLEQGAGLLNVEGAVRLSGLVRRDLERLKTGDPLLTGPLPNPVTTIAGKSFRWSGAIVLKHVVAFGEDLIKRYQGMYALGVIYSDGLLYSDGLLYSDGLLYSDGLLYSDGVIYSDGGIYGTGQTVVKGSALAAGVWPNQGATIADGLIYSDGLIYSDAMVKGDPGAAMAASANDKSN
;
A
#
# COMPACT_ATOMS: atom_id res chain seq x y z
N MET A 1 83.70 -19.87 -32.20
CA MET A 1 84.58 -20.72 -31.36
C MET A 1 83.97 -20.83 -29.99
N ASN A 2 83.60 -22.05 -29.66
CA ASN A 2 83.06 -22.45 -28.38
C ASN A 2 84.25 -22.90 -27.51
N PHE A 3 84.09 -22.77 -26.20
CA PHE A 3 84.72 -23.58 -25.15
C PHE A 3 86.09 -23.23 -24.54
N PHE A 4 86.07 -23.38 -23.20
CA PHE A 4 87.13 -23.33 -22.18
C PHE A 4 87.49 -21.93 -21.69
N SER A 5 87.34 -21.54 -20.42
CA SER A 5 87.25 -22.26 -19.14
C SER A 5 86.99 -21.15 -18.08
N LYS A 6 85.84 -21.02 -17.40
CA LYS A 6 85.34 -21.81 -16.25
C LYS A 6 86.43 -22.43 -15.37
N ALA A 7 87.04 -21.61 -14.52
CA ALA A 7 87.10 -21.83 -13.06
C ALA A 7 88.16 -20.91 -12.41
N LYS A 8 87.79 -19.67 -12.07
CA LYS A 8 88.43 -18.88 -10.97
C LYS A 8 87.73 -17.56 -10.60
N THR A 9 86.41 -17.45 -10.83
CA THR A 9 85.61 -16.31 -10.37
C THR A 9 84.28 -16.79 -9.79
N LEU A 10 84.38 -17.70 -8.81
CA LEU A 10 83.24 -18.22 -8.05
C LEU A 10 83.58 -18.24 -6.55
N VAL A 11 84.11 -17.13 -6.02
CA VAL A 11 84.17 -16.84 -4.57
C VAL A 11 83.76 -15.38 -4.25
N LEU A 12 83.37 -14.57 -5.25
CA LEU A 12 82.94 -13.18 -5.03
C LEU A 12 81.51 -12.89 -5.56
N LEU A 13 80.63 -13.90 -5.54
CA LEU A 13 79.23 -13.76 -5.97
C LEU A 13 78.23 -14.46 -5.03
N MET A 14 78.52 -14.50 -3.73
CA MET A 14 77.58 -14.95 -2.68
C MET A 14 77.43 -13.93 -1.53
N SER A 15 77.99 -12.72 -1.66
CA SER A 15 77.92 -11.67 -0.62
C SER A 15 77.27 -10.35 -1.07
N VAL A 16 76.78 -10.27 -2.32
CA VAL A 16 76.24 -9.01 -2.91
C VAL A 16 74.75 -9.10 -3.28
N ILE A 17 74.09 -10.25 -3.07
CA ILE A 17 72.63 -10.41 -3.30
C ILE A 17 71.79 -10.15 -2.02
N ALA A 18 72.42 -9.80 -0.88
CA ALA A 18 71.71 -9.48 0.36
C ALA A 18 71.47 -7.97 0.62
N VAL A 19 71.88 -7.05 -0.27
CA VAL A 19 71.79 -5.59 -0.02
C VAL A 19 71.09 -4.79 -1.14
N VAL A 20 70.31 -5.43 -2.01
CA VAL A 20 69.63 -4.76 -3.16
C VAL A 20 68.12 -4.52 -2.92
N VAL A 21 67.70 -4.21 -1.69
CA VAL A 21 66.27 -3.88 -1.38
C VAL A 21 66.06 -2.49 -0.78
N LEU A 22 67.11 -1.68 -0.56
CA LEU A 22 66.92 -0.30 -0.07
C LEU A 22 67.53 0.72 -1.03
N LEU A 23 66.71 1.71 -1.40
CA LEU A 23 67.02 3.02 -2.01
C LEU A 23 66.97 3.10 -3.55
N TYR A 24 65.76 3.33 -4.08
CA TYR A 24 65.55 4.50 -4.95
C TYR A 24 64.09 5.02 -4.84
N ILE A 25 63.96 6.09 -4.06
CA ILE A 25 63.07 7.25 -4.21
C ILE A 25 61.60 6.95 -4.56
N GLY A 26 60.86 6.50 -3.54
CA GLY A 26 59.44 6.74 -3.47
C GLY A 26 59.19 8.23 -3.21
N SER A 27 58.34 8.84 -4.04
CA SER A 27 57.65 10.08 -3.70
C SER A 27 57.06 9.97 -2.30
N SER A 28 57.59 10.76 -1.37
CA SER A 28 57.17 10.80 0.02
C SER A 28 55.72 11.27 0.12
N ILE A 29 54.80 10.32 0.09
CA ILE A 29 53.50 10.48 0.74
C ILE A 29 53.84 10.63 2.22
N ILE A 30 53.82 11.87 2.70
CA ILE A 30 53.76 12.14 4.14
C ILE A 30 52.42 11.54 4.58
N LYS A 31 52.45 10.31 5.11
CA LYS A 31 51.33 9.78 5.88
C LYS A 31 51.24 10.66 7.12
N ALA A 32 50.24 11.54 7.15
CA ALA A 32 49.80 12.18 8.38
C ALA A 32 49.62 11.08 9.45
N ALA A 33 50.12 11.34 10.65
CA ALA A 33 49.90 10.45 11.78
C ALA A 33 48.38 10.20 11.93
N PRO A 34 47.93 8.96 12.21
CA PRO A 34 46.53 8.72 12.49
C PRO A 34 46.13 9.57 13.71
N PRO A 35 44.99 10.28 13.66
CA PRO A 35 44.54 11.12 14.76
C PRO A 35 44.36 10.27 16.02
N LYS A 36 44.52 10.87 17.21
CA LYS A 36 44.14 10.18 18.47
C LYS A 36 42.68 9.71 18.34
N SER A 37 42.49 8.39 18.29
CA SER A 37 41.30 7.71 17.74
C SER A 37 40.00 7.85 18.55
N GLY A 38 39.86 8.88 19.40
CA GLY A 38 38.67 9.12 20.23
C GLY A 38 37.93 10.42 19.94
N LYS A 39 38.55 11.40 19.27
CA LYS A 39 37.96 12.75 19.08
C LYS A 39 37.31 12.97 17.71
N VAL A 40 37.49 12.07 16.74
CA VAL A 40 36.84 12.17 15.42
C VAL A 40 35.73 11.16 15.31
N SER A 41 34.55 11.58 14.83
CA SER A 41 33.42 10.67 14.65
C SER A 41 33.75 9.53 13.65
N PRO A 42 33.33 8.29 13.93
CA PRO A 42 33.56 7.16 13.02
C PRO A 42 32.98 7.37 11.61
N GLY A 43 31.85 8.09 11.52
CA GLY A 43 31.21 8.43 10.24
C GLY A 43 32.10 9.34 9.37
N LEU A 44 32.69 10.36 9.99
CA LEU A 44 33.63 11.27 9.32
C LEU A 44 34.91 10.52 8.88
N LEU A 45 35.47 9.68 9.76
CA LEU A 45 36.65 8.86 9.43
C LEU A 45 36.39 7.92 8.25
N ARG A 46 35.23 7.26 8.22
CA ARG A 46 34.84 6.36 7.12
C ARG A 46 34.76 7.09 5.78
N ARG A 47 34.21 8.31 5.75
CA ARG A 47 34.10 9.09 4.51
C ARG A 47 35.44 9.60 3.98
N ILE A 48 36.38 9.89 4.88
CA ILE A 48 37.74 10.27 4.52
C ILE A 48 38.51 9.05 3.98
N SER A 49 38.34 7.87 4.58
CA SER A 49 39.07 6.65 4.20
C SER A 49 38.54 5.95 2.95
N GLU A 50 37.24 6.06 2.64
CA GLU A 50 36.61 5.45 1.45
C GLU A 50 36.91 6.19 0.12
N GLY A 51 37.86 7.13 0.09
CA GLY A 51 38.35 7.75 -1.15
C GLY A 51 37.38 8.71 -1.84
N LYS A 52 36.28 9.11 -1.18
CA LYS A 52 35.34 10.10 -1.73
C LYS A 52 35.86 11.53 -1.67
N ARG A 53 36.94 11.80 -0.93
CA ARG A 53 37.54 13.13 -0.80
C ARG A 53 39.06 13.10 -0.78
N GLN A 54 39.69 13.95 -1.59
CA GLN A 54 41.16 14.14 -1.64
C GLN A 54 41.63 15.10 -0.54
N ASN A 55 42.94 15.16 -0.29
CA ASN A 55 43.52 15.97 0.79
C ASN A 55 43.25 17.49 0.66
N GLY A 56 42.91 17.96 -0.55
CA GLY A 56 42.52 19.35 -0.83
C GLY A 56 41.01 19.63 -0.74
N ASP A 57 40.19 18.60 -0.55
CA ASP A 57 38.74 18.78 -0.42
C ASP A 57 38.38 19.36 0.95
N ARG A 58 37.24 20.05 1.01
CA ARG A 58 36.76 20.69 2.24
C ARG A 58 35.50 19.98 2.73
N VAL A 59 35.35 19.87 4.04
CA VAL A 59 34.27 19.13 4.70
C VAL A 59 33.58 20.02 5.72
N PRO A 60 32.24 20.13 5.67
CA PRO A 60 31.50 20.78 6.73
C PRO A 60 31.53 19.88 7.98
N VAL A 61 31.93 20.44 9.11
CA VAL A 61 32.09 19.77 10.39
C VAL A 61 31.40 20.53 11.49
N VAL A 62 30.95 19.80 12.51
CA VAL A 62 30.52 20.35 13.80
C VAL A 62 31.54 19.95 14.85
N LEU A 63 32.03 20.95 15.56
CA LEU A 63 33.09 20.86 16.55
C LEU A 63 32.50 21.14 17.92
N ARG A 64 32.74 20.25 18.89
CA ARG A 64 32.42 20.51 20.30
C ARG A 64 33.61 21.21 20.94
N GLU A 65 33.38 22.41 21.43
CA GLU A 65 34.41 23.23 22.09
C GLU A 65 34.80 22.62 23.45
N ASN A 66 36.08 22.76 23.80
CA ASN A 66 36.59 22.43 25.12
C ASN A 66 36.91 23.74 25.87
N GLY A 67 36.12 24.07 26.90
CA GLY A 67 36.27 25.33 27.65
C GLY A 67 35.50 26.51 27.04
N GLN A 68 35.78 27.72 27.53
CA GLN A 68 34.98 28.94 27.28
C GLN A 68 35.67 29.97 26.37
N SER A 69 36.83 29.64 25.77
CA SER A 69 37.63 30.60 25.00
C SER A 69 37.22 30.67 23.52
N HIS A 70 36.00 31.16 23.28
CA HIS A 70 35.36 31.14 21.96
C HIS A 70 36.06 31.96 20.87
N GLN A 71 36.85 32.97 21.22
CA GLN A 71 37.60 33.79 20.26
C GLN A 71 38.90 33.10 19.81
N GLU A 72 39.54 32.35 20.71
CA GLU A 72 40.78 31.64 20.41
C GLU A 72 40.52 30.43 19.49
N HIS A 73 39.42 29.72 19.72
CA HIS A 73 39.00 28.58 18.89
C HIS A 73 38.70 28.98 17.43
N GLU A 74 38.07 30.14 17.22
CA GLU A 74 37.76 30.66 15.89
C GLU A 74 39.02 31.10 15.13
N LEU A 75 39.95 31.75 15.83
CA LEU A 75 41.26 32.13 15.28
C LEU A 75 42.09 30.89 14.91
N GLU A 76 42.04 29.84 15.72
CA GLU A 76 42.68 28.56 15.42
C GLU A 76 42.10 27.91 14.16
N LEU A 77 40.77 27.82 14.04
CA LEU A 77 40.12 27.27 12.86
C LEU A 77 40.43 28.08 11.60
N THR A 78 40.45 29.41 11.71
CA THR A 78 40.82 30.31 10.61
C THR A 78 42.26 30.07 10.16
N ARG A 79 43.21 29.89 11.09
CA ARG A 79 44.61 29.56 10.77
C ARG A 79 44.76 28.19 10.08
N LEU A 80 43.88 27.25 10.40
CA LEU A 80 43.82 25.92 9.77
C LEU A 80 43.08 25.93 8.42
N GLY A 81 42.71 27.11 7.91
CA GLY A 81 42.08 27.27 6.61
C GLY A 81 40.59 26.91 6.63
N ALA A 82 39.92 26.98 7.78
CA ALA A 82 38.47 26.84 7.86
C ALA A 82 37.75 28.06 7.29
N THR A 83 36.59 27.87 6.68
CA THR A 83 35.64 28.94 6.29
C THR A 83 34.24 28.62 6.81
N ASP A 84 33.29 29.53 6.60
CA ASP A 84 31.90 29.38 7.05
C ASP A 84 31.82 28.97 8.52
N ILE A 85 32.56 29.69 9.36
CA ILE A 85 32.61 29.42 10.80
C ILE A 85 31.38 30.06 11.45
N ARG A 86 30.53 29.24 12.05
CA ARG A 86 29.36 29.69 12.81
C ARG A 86 29.41 29.13 14.22
N ARG A 87 29.39 30.03 15.21
CA ARG A 87 29.38 29.64 16.62
C ARG A 87 27.97 29.46 17.16
N MET A 88 27.84 28.52 18.09
CA MET A 88 26.63 28.21 18.84
C MET A 88 26.98 28.20 20.35
N PRO A 89 27.28 29.38 20.93
CA PRO A 89 27.95 29.48 22.24
C PRO A 89 27.12 28.92 23.40
N LEU A 90 25.78 28.98 23.31
CA LEU A 90 24.88 28.44 24.33
C LEU A 90 25.00 26.92 24.53
N ILE A 91 25.48 26.20 23.52
CA ILE A 91 25.62 24.74 23.53
C ILE A 91 27.08 24.29 23.29
N GLY A 92 28.03 25.23 23.26
CA GLY A 92 29.46 24.93 23.10
C GLY A 92 29.82 24.24 21.78
N MET A 93 29.20 24.66 20.67
CA MET A 93 29.45 24.07 19.35
C MET A 93 29.91 25.12 18.34
N ILE A 94 30.77 24.71 17.41
CA ILE A 94 31.16 25.49 16.23
C ILE A 94 30.92 24.66 14.98
N GLN A 95 30.14 25.20 14.04
CA GLN A 95 30.08 24.68 12.67
C GLN A 95 31.18 25.37 11.85
N ALA A 96 31.90 24.62 11.03
CA ALA A 96 32.92 25.15 10.14
C ALA A 96 33.12 24.26 8.91
N VAL A 97 33.62 24.82 7.81
CA VAL A 97 34.07 24.07 6.64
C VAL A 97 35.59 23.99 6.66
N VAL A 98 36.14 22.81 6.96
CA VAL A 98 37.59 22.58 7.14
C VAL A 98 38.19 21.78 5.98
N PRO A 99 39.44 22.03 5.57
CA PRO A 99 40.17 21.12 4.69
C PRO A 99 40.30 19.72 5.30
N VAL A 100 40.17 18.66 4.50
CA VAL A 100 40.35 17.27 4.98
C VAL A 100 41.71 17.09 5.67
N SER A 101 42.75 17.73 5.13
CA SER A 101 44.10 17.72 5.70
C SER A 101 44.20 18.34 7.10
N ALA A 102 43.25 19.20 7.48
CA ALA A 102 43.24 19.87 8.78
C ALA A 102 42.48 19.08 9.85
N ILE A 103 41.67 18.08 9.48
CA ILE A 103 40.78 17.35 10.41
C ILE A 103 41.57 16.68 11.53
N THR A 104 42.73 16.09 11.23
CA THR A 104 43.59 15.46 12.24
C THR A 104 44.18 16.49 13.18
N THR A 105 44.62 17.65 12.66
CA THR A 105 45.16 18.76 13.46
C THR A 105 44.09 19.37 14.36
N VAL A 106 42.88 19.56 13.86
CA VAL A 106 41.73 20.04 14.65
C VAL A 106 41.38 19.03 15.76
N ALA A 107 41.41 17.73 15.46
CA ALA A 107 41.11 16.68 16.43
C ALA A 107 42.21 16.52 17.50
N ASP A 108 43.47 16.74 17.15
CA ASP A 108 44.60 16.67 18.09
C ASP A 108 44.73 17.94 18.96
N SER A 109 44.01 19.02 18.62
CA SER A 109 43.95 20.25 19.41
C SER A 109 43.35 20.03 20.81
N GLN A 110 43.74 20.89 21.74
CA GLN A 110 43.14 20.97 23.07
C GLN A 110 41.84 21.79 23.07
N SER A 111 41.61 22.60 22.03
CA SER A 111 40.46 23.50 21.86
C SER A 111 39.15 22.78 21.57
N PHE A 112 39.22 21.55 21.05
CA PHE A 112 38.04 20.78 20.66
C PHE A 112 38.03 19.40 21.32
N ASP A 113 36.89 19.05 21.87
CA ASP A 113 36.63 17.74 22.47
C ASP A 113 36.27 16.69 21.43
N PHE A 114 35.56 17.11 20.38
CA PHE A 114 35.02 16.20 19.38
C PHE A 114 34.81 16.90 18.04
N VAL A 115 35.06 16.16 16.96
CA VAL A 115 34.86 16.59 15.57
C VAL A 115 33.92 15.60 14.89
N ALA A 116 32.74 16.07 14.53
CA ALA A 116 31.76 15.33 13.76
C ALA A 116 31.59 15.93 12.37
N GLU A 117 31.11 15.14 11.42
CA GLU A 117 30.59 15.69 10.17
C GLU A 117 29.36 16.53 10.47
N ASP A 118 29.26 17.70 9.84
CA ASP A 118 28.01 18.45 9.74
C ASP A 118 27.16 17.77 8.67
N ALA A 119 26.47 16.71 9.09
CA ALA A 119 25.71 15.86 8.20
C ALA A 119 24.52 16.62 7.65
N GLU A 120 24.31 16.55 6.34
CA GLU A 120 23.12 17.09 5.69
C GLU A 120 21.87 16.46 6.30
N ILE A 121 21.07 17.27 7.01
CA ILE A 121 19.78 16.84 7.54
C ILE A 121 18.79 16.92 6.38
N ARG A 122 18.47 15.76 5.81
CA ARG A 122 17.40 15.63 4.81
C ARG A 122 16.09 15.28 5.51
N PRO A 123 14.92 15.62 4.95
CA PRO A 123 13.67 14.99 5.33
C PRO A 123 13.86 13.47 5.27
N THR A 124 13.55 12.78 6.37
CA THR A 124 13.75 11.33 6.48
C THR A 124 12.38 10.64 6.54
N GLY A 125 12.15 9.63 5.69
CA GLY A 125 10.94 8.79 5.72
C GLY A 125 9.98 9.07 4.58
N HIS A 126 10.42 8.84 3.35
CA HIS A 126 9.58 9.06 2.16
C HIS A 126 8.65 7.87 1.97
N LEU A 127 7.34 8.10 2.06
CA LEU A 127 6.35 7.05 1.87
C LEU A 127 6.54 6.32 0.53
N GLU A 128 6.79 7.06 -0.54
CA GLU A 128 7.03 6.50 -1.87
C GLU A 128 8.29 5.64 -1.95
N THR A 129 9.40 6.09 -1.36
CA THR A 129 10.67 5.34 -1.37
C THR A 129 10.54 4.08 -0.52
N THR A 130 10.04 4.17 0.71
CA THR A 130 9.92 3.00 1.61
C THR A 130 8.94 1.95 1.06
N THR A 131 7.96 2.36 0.27
CA THR A 131 6.99 1.42 -0.35
C THR A 131 7.43 0.93 -1.75
N GLY A 132 8.38 1.60 -2.39
CA GLY A 132 8.81 1.36 -3.77
C GLY A 132 7.84 1.92 -4.82
N ALA A 133 7.00 2.89 -4.46
CA ALA A 133 6.04 3.50 -5.36
C ALA A 133 6.73 4.35 -6.44
N ASP A 134 7.84 5.01 -6.11
CA ASP A 134 8.69 5.74 -7.06
C ASP A 134 9.21 4.81 -8.17
N GLN A 135 9.72 3.63 -7.80
CA GLN A 135 10.19 2.60 -8.73
C GLN A 135 9.05 2.07 -9.60
N ALA A 136 7.88 1.82 -9.01
CA ALA A 136 6.71 1.37 -9.74
C ALA A 136 6.25 2.40 -10.79
N ARG A 137 6.23 3.69 -10.45
CA ARG A 137 5.86 4.77 -11.39
C ARG A 137 6.89 4.92 -12.50
N ASN A 138 8.19 4.91 -12.18
CA ASN A 138 9.25 4.93 -13.19
C ASN A 138 9.14 3.74 -14.17
N TYR A 139 8.75 2.56 -13.66
CA TYR A 139 8.47 1.38 -14.49
C TYR A 139 7.24 1.57 -15.40
N LEU A 140 6.20 2.24 -14.92
CA LEU A 140 5.02 2.57 -15.74
C LEU A 140 5.36 3.60 -16.83
N ASP A 141 6.07 4.67 -16.46
CA ASP A 141 6.46 5.75 -17.37
C ASP A 141 7.38 5.24 -18.49
N SER A 142 8.36 4.41 -18.16
CA SER A 142 9.30 3.83 -19.14
C SER A 142 8.67 2.85 -20.13
N ASN A 143 7.57 2.20 -19.76
CA ASN A 143 6.81 1.31 -20.65
C ASN A 143 5.65 2.01 -21.36
N SER A 144 5.43 3.29 -21.07
CA SER A 144 4.44 4.11 -21.75
C SER A 144 5.13 4.87 -22.90
N SER A 145 4.58 4.81 -24.11
CA SER A 145 4.86 5.77 -25.18
C SER A 145 4.28 7.17 -24.88
N ARG A 146 3.88 7.44 -23.62
CA ARG A 146 3.02 8.55 -23.19
C ARG A 146 3.74 9.57 -22.30
N ARG A 147 5.00 9.90 -22.60
CA ARG A 147 5.74 10.91 -21.83
C ARG A 147 5.10 12.31 -21.84
N ASN A 148 4.15 12.59 -22.75
CA ASN A 148 3.57 13.92 -22.97
C ASN A 148 2.02 13.93 -23.06
N GLU A 149 1.31 12.88 -22.66
CA GLU A 149 -0.16 12.97 -22.55
C GLU A 149 -0.54 13.55 -21.16
N GLU A 150 -1.41 14.56 -21.18
CA GLU A 150 -2.12 15.09 -20.01
C GLU A 150 -2.77 13.92 -19.22
N PRO A 151 -3.23 14.11 -17.97
CA PRO A 151 -3.99 13.09 -17.23
C PRO A 151 -5.35 12.81 -17.91
N ASP A 152 -5.32 12.20 -19.10
CA ASP A 152 -6.43 12.06 -20.02
C ASP A 152 -7.28 10.87 -19.60
N GLY A 153 -8.23 11.10 -18.68
CA GLY A 153 -9.47 10.33 -18.54
C GLY A 153 -9.39 8.81 -18.28
N ASN A 154 -8.19 8.25 -18.12
CA ASN A 154 -7.92 6.81 -18.06
C ASN A 154 -7.27 6.35 -16.74
N SER A 155 -7.04 7.26 -15.79
CA SER A 155 -6.63 6.88 -14.43
C SER A 155 -7.84 6.36 -13.65
N PHE A 156 -7.65 5.26 -12.92
CA PHE A 156 -8.65 4.78 -11.97
C PHE A 156 -8.91 5.83 -10.89
N THR A 157 -10.15 5.89 -10.45
CA THR A 157 -10.59 6.81 -9.42
C THR A 157 -10.57 6.13 -8.07
N ILE A 158 -9.99 6.81 -7.08
CA ILE A 158 -10.00 6.40 -5.68
C ILE A 158 -11.12 7.19 -4.99
N ALA A 159 -12.15 6.49 -4.52
CA ALA A 159 -13.19 7.07 -3.66
C ALA A 159 -12.70 7.07 -2.21
N ILE A 160 -12.58 8.26 -1.63
CA ILE A 160 -12.20 8.47 -0.24
C ILE A 160 -13.47 8.67 0.57
N LEU A 161 -13.80 7.71 1.42
CA LEU A 161 -14.89 7.82 2.39
C LEU A 161 -14.27 8.30 3.71
N ASP A 162 -14.45 9.57 4.04
CA ASP A 162 -13.80 10.17 5.21
C ASP A 162 -14.49 11.48 5.66
N SER A 163 -13.75 12.42 6.26
CA SER A 163 -14.23 13.72 6.73
C SER A 163 -14.23 14.83 5.68
N GLY A 164 -14.14 14.53 4.40
CA GLY A 164 -14.06 15.55 3.35
C GLY A 164 -12.66 15.68 2.77
N ILE A 165 -12.49 16.57 1.79
CA ILE A 165 -11.18 16.88 1.18
C ILE A 165 -11.11 18.38 0.93
N ASP A 166 -10.06 19.04 1.42
CA ASP A 166 -9.70 20.38 0.96
C ASP A 166 -9.14 20.33 -0.46
N GLN A 167 -10.00 20.66 -1.42
CA GLN A 167 -9.66 20.67 -2.84
C GLN A 167 -8.73 21.84 -3.23
N GLN A 168 -8.56 22.84 -2.37
CA GLN A 168 -7.68 23.99 -2.61
C GLN A 168 -6.25 23.74 -2.15
N HIS A 169 -6.01 22.65 -1.41
CA HIS A 169 -4.68 22.29 -0.96
C HIS A 169 -3.79 21.92 -2.15
N HIS A 170 -2.59 22.48 -2.25
CA HIS A 170 -1.72 22.30 -3.42
C HIS A 170 -1.21 20.86 -3.59
N ALA A 171 -1.15 20.05 -2.53
CA ALA A 171 -0.89 18.60 -2.66
C ALA A 171 -2.02 17.87 -3.39
N ILE A 172 -3.25 18.37 -3.34
CA ILE A 172 -4.40 17.78 -4.03
C ILE A 172 -4.58 18.43 -5.39
N ASN A 173 -4.53 19.76 -5.46
CA ASN A 173 -4.67 20.51 -6.70
C ASN A 173 -3.67 21.68 -6.78
N ALA A 174 -2.57 21.47 -7.51
CA ALA A 174 -1.55 22.50 -7.73
C ALA A 174 -1.84 23.39 -8.95
N ASN A 175 -2.66 22.92 -9.89
CA ASN A 175 -3.01 23.64 -11.11
C ASN A 175 -4.52 23.91 -11.12
N PRO A 176 -4.98 25.16 -11.04
CA PRO A 176 -6.41 25.49 -11.06
C PRO A 176 -7.19 24.96 -12.28
N ASN A 177 -6.49 24.65 -13.36
CA ASN A 177 -7.07 24.08 -14.59
C ASN A 177 -7.15 22.55 -14.58
N GLU A 178 -6.55 21.88 -13.59
CA GLU A 178 -6.63 20.43 -13.40
C GLU A 178 -7.70 20.10 -12.34
N VAL A 179 -8.60 19.17 -12.68
CA VAL A 179 -9.61 18.68 -11.73
C VAL A 179 -9.18 17.33 -11.19
N ARG A 180 -8.58 17.33 -10.00
CA ARG A 180 -8.14 16.11 -9.31
C ARG A 180 -9.26 15.45 -8.51
N VAL A 181 -10.10 16.24 -7.85
CA VAL A 181 -11.32 15.78 -7.18
C VAL A 181 -12.49 15.95 -8.13
N ILE A 182 -12.95 14.86 -8.74
CA ILE A 182 -13.94 14.90 -9.82
C ILE A 182 -15.39 14.87 -9.33
N LYS A 183 -15.60 14.50 -8.07
CA LYS A 183 -16.92 14.52 -7.44
C LYS A 183 -16.77 14.65 -5.92
N SER A 184 -17.65 15.45 -5.32
CA SER A 184 -17.76 15.63 -3.88
C SER A 184 -19.22 15.49 -3.44
N ILE A 185 -19.49 14.69 -2.41
CA ILE A 185 -20.83 14.43 -1.88
C ILE A 185 -20.77 14.36 -0.36
N ASP A 186 -21.77 14.97 0.29
CA ASP A 186 -21.96 14.90 1.72
C ASP A 186 -23.04 13.86 2.10
N PHE A 187 -22.69 12.92 2.97
CA PHE A 187 -23.60 11.94 3.58
C PHE A 187 -23.79 12.18 5.08
N THR A 188 -23.20 13.24 5.63
CA THR A 188 -23.33 13.60 7.06
C THR A 188 -24.59 14.43 7.33
N GLY A 189 -25.08 15.16 6.31
CA GLY A 189 -26.21 16.07 6.42
C GLY A 189 -25.81 17.49 6.88
N GLU A 190 -24.52 17.79 6.98
CA GLU A 190 -24.01 19.12 7.35
C GLU A 190 -23.99 20.10 6.17
N GLY A 191 -24.24 19.63 4.94
CA GLY A 191 -24.38 20.47 3.75
C GLY A 191 -23.05 20.99 3.20
N ARG A 192 -21.94 20.28 3.45
CA ARG A 192 -20.58 20.73 3.10
C ARG A 192 -19.68 19.55 2.71
N THR A 193 -18.62 19.82 1.95
CA THR A 193 -17.68 18.78 1.47
C THR A 193 -16.20 19.13 1.65
N ASP A 194 -15.91 20.31 2.20
CA ASP A 194 -14.59 20.64 2.74
C ASP A 194 -14.31 19.82 4.01
N ASP A 195 -13.10 19.98 4.57
CA ASP A 195 -12.60 19.11 5.62
C ASP A 195 -12.24 19.86 6.91
N PRO A 196 -13.25 20.24 7.72
CA PRO A 196 -13.02 20.90 9.00
C PRO A 196 -12.41 19.97 10.07
N TYR A 197 -12.43 18.65 9.86
CA TYR A 197 -11.81 17.70 10.79
C TYR A 197 -10.33 17.49 10.47
N GLY A 198 -9.96 17.43 9.19
CA GLY A 198 -8.59 17.39 8.67
C GLY A 198 -8.11 16.01 8.24
N HIS A 199 -8.80 14.95 8.66
CA HIS A 199 -8.36 13.58 8.41
C HIS A 199 -8.50 13.17 6.93
N GLY A 200 -9.60 13.53 6.28
CA GLY A 200 -9.87 13.11 4.91
C GLY A 200 -8.92 13.74 3.87
N THR A 201 -8.54 14.99 4.04
CA THR A 201 -7.53 15.69 3.20
C THR A 201 -6.19 14.99 3.28
N TYR A 202 -5.79 14.63 4.51
CA TYR A 202 -4.55 13.91 4.78
C TYR A 202 -4.56 12.49 4.20
N VAL A 203 -5.68 11.77 4.36
CA VAL A 203 -5.87 10.45 3.75
C VAL A 203 -5.80 10.51 2.22
N ALA A 204 -6.41 11.54 1.62
CA ALA A 204 -6.40 11.73 0.18
C ALA A 204 -4.99 12.02 -0.38
N SER A 205 -4.17 12.81 0.33
CA SER A 205 -2.80 13.09 -0.12
C SER A 205 -1.87 11.88 0.00
N ILE A 206 -2.05 11.00 0.98
CA ILE A 206 -1.32 9.71 1.01
C ILE A 206 -1.60 8.88 -0.25
N ALA A 207 -2.89 8.77 -0.60
CA ALA A 207 -3.31 7.95 -1.71
C ALA A 207 -2.84 8.55 -3.05
N ALA A 208 -2.99 9.87 -3.23
CA ALA A 208 -2.87 10.52 -4.53
C ALA A 208 -2.27 11.94 -4.51
N GLY A 209 -1.61 12.36 -3.44
CA GLY A 209 -0.95 13.66 -3.35
C GLY A 209 0.08 13.84 -4.47
N ASN A 210 0.09 15.00 -5.10
CA ASN A 210 1.02 15.34 -6.17
C ASN A 210 2.39 15.77 -5.62
N SER A 211 3.37 15.97 -6.49
CA SER A 211 4.76 16.27 -6.13
C SER A 211 5.10 17.77 -6.02
N HIS A 212 4.11 18.68 -6.02
CA HIS A 212 4.35 20.13 -6.00
C HIS A 212 4.62 20.70 -4.61
N ILE A 213 4.45 19.89 -3.55
CA ILE A 213 4.79 20.27 -2.18
C ILE A 213 6.21 19.79 -1.84
N SER A 214 7.00 20.65 -1.20
CA SER A 214 8.33 20.32 -0.65
C SER A 214 9.25 19.60 -1.65
N GLN A 215 9.25 20.05 -2.92
CA GLN A 215 10.03 19.45 -4.01
C GLN A 215 9.75 17.94 -4.21
N GLY A 216 8.53 17.48 -3.93
CA GLY A 216 8.10 16.10 -4.09
C GLY A 216 8.37 15.19 -2.89
N ALA A 217 8.91 15.72 -1.78
CA ALA A 217 9.26 14.90 -0.60
C ALA A 217 8.07 14.17 0.04
N TYR A 218 6.84 14.65 -0.19
CA TYR A 218 5.60 14.12 0.38
C TYR A 218 4.59 13.77 -0.73
N THR A 219 5.09 13.17 -1.81
CA THR A 219 4.24 12.70 -2.90
C THR A 219 3.50 11.44 -2.47
N GLY A 220 2.20 11.38 -2.75
CA GLY A 220 1.39 10.20 -2.49
C GLY A 220 1.76 9.01 -3.36
N ILE A 221 1.16 7.86 -3.10
CA ILE A 221 1.50 6.62 -3.82
C ILE A 221 1.12 6.73 -5.31
N ALA A 222 -0.11 7.17 -5.62
CA ALA A 222 -0.64 7.32 -6.98
C ALA A 222 -0.92 8.79 -7.32
N PRO A 223 0.12 9.63 -7.55
CA PRO A 223 0.00 11.09 -7.67
C PRO A 223 -0.82 11.57 -8.88
N ARG A 224 -1.15 10.68 -9.82
CA ARG A 224 -1.98 10.96 -11.01
C ARG A 224 -3.39 10.34 -10.94
N ALA A 225 -3.76 9.71 -9.82
CA ALA A 225 -5.10 9.15 -9.64
C ALA A 225 -6.14 10.27 -9.44
N ARG A 226 -7.35 10.06 -9.97
CA ARG A 226 -8.50 10.92 -9.70
C ARG A 226 -9.09 10.56 -8.34
N LEU A 227 -9.68 11.54 -7.67
CA LEU A 227 -10.27 11.40 -6.36
C LEU A 227 -11.77 11.66 -6.41
N ILE A 228 -12.52 10.89 -5.64
CA ILE A 228 -13.90 11.22 -5.26
C ILE A 228 -13.93 11.42 -3.75
N ASN A 229 -14.50 12.54 -3.33
CA ASN A 229 -14.67 12.92 -1.95
C ASN A 229 -16.08 12.54 -1.46
N LEU A 230 -16.20 11.46 -0.70
CA LEU A 230 -17.46 11.07 -0.06
C LEU A 230 -17.36 11.33 1.44
N ARG A 231 -17.90 12.46 1.87
CA ARG A 231 -17.86 12.86 3.27
C ARG A 231 -18.90 12.07 4.06
N VAL A 232 -18.44 11.20 4.96
CA VAL A 232 -19.26 10.31 5.80
C VAL A 232 -19.00 10.51 7.29
N LEU A 233 -17.92 11.20 7.65
CA LEU A 233 -17.59 11.62 9.01
C LEU A 233 -17.85 13.12 9.15
N GLY A 234 -18.56 13.54 10.20
CA GLY A 234 -18.88 14.93 10.51
C GLY A 234 -17.67 15.77 10.94
N ALA A 235 -17.90 17.04 11.34
CA ALA A 235 -16.81 17.95 11.73
C ALA A 235 -16.06 17.50 12.99
N SER A 236 -16.67 16.63 13.80
CA SER A 236 -16.06 16.00 14.96
C SER A 236 -15.25 14.73 14.64
N GLY A 237 -15.20 14.32 13.36
CA GLY A 237 -14.59 13.05 12.94
C GLY A 237 -15.47 11.81 13.20
N ALA A 238 -16.69 11.99 13.72
CA ALA A 238 -17.64 10.91 13.95
C ALA A 238 -18.67 10.81 12.80
N GLY A 239 -19.07 9.59 12.45
CA GLY A 239 -20.07 9.35 11.41
C GLY A 239 -21.00 8.19 11.76
N ARG A 240 -22.04 8.00 10.94
CA ARG A 240 -22.98 6.88 11.08
C ARG A 240 -22.65 5.79 10.07
N THR A 241 -22.81 4.54 10.48
CA THR A 241 -22.68 3.38 9.58
C THR A 241 -23.59 3.50 8.35
N SER A 242 -24.79 4.06 8.50
CA SER A 242 -25.72 4.32 7.40
C SER A 242 -25.15 5.27 6.34
N SER A 243 -24.41 6.31 6.74
CA SER A 243 -23.77 7.25 5.82
C SER A 243 -22.65 6.58 5.02
N ALA A 244 -21.86 5.71 5.67
CA ALA A 244 -20.84 4.92 5.00
C ALA A 244 -21.45 3.93 4.00
N ILE A 245 -22.53 3.24 4.37
CA ILE A 245 -23.25 2.32 3.48
C ILE A 245 -23.80 3.05 2.26
N ALA A 246 -24.45 4.21 2.45
CA ALA A 246 -24.97 5.04 1.35
C ALA A 246 -23.86 5.52 0.41
N ALA A 247 -22.68 5.86 0.93
CA ALA A 247 -21.52 6.23 0.12
C ALA A 247 -20.96 5.05 -0.68
N ILE A 248 -20.92 3.85 -0.09
CA ILE A 248 -20.51 2.62 -0.80
C ILE A 248 -21.52 2.28 -1.91
N GLU A 249 -22.81 2.36 -1.61
CA GLU A 249 -23.87 2.16 -2.61
C GLU A 249 -23.73 3.15 -3.78
N TRP A 250 -23.49 4.42 -3.47
CA TRP A 250 -23.25 5.43 -4.50
C TRP A 250 -22.03 5.09 -5.38
N CYS A 251 -20.95 4.56 -4.79
CA CYS A 251 -19.79 4.10 -5.55
C CYS A 251 -20.16 2.96 -6.50
N ILE A 252 -20.94 1.98 -6.05
CA ILE A 252 -21.41 0.85 -6.89
C ILE A 252 -22.24 1.37 -8.06
N GLN A 253 -23.24 2.23 -7.78
CA GLN A 253 -24.13 2.80 -8.79
C GLN A 253 -23.40 3.67 -9.82
N ASN A 254 -22.26 4.27 -9.45
CA ASN A 254 -21.52 5.20 -10.30
C ASN A 254 -20.14 4.67 -10.72
N LYS A 255 -19.88 3.36 -10.53
CA LYS A 255 -18.59 2.72 -10.81
C LYS A 255 -18.11 3.03 -12.22
N GLU A 256 -18.93 2.70 -13.22
CA GLU A 256 -18.56 2.88 -14.63
C GLU A 256 -18.48 4.36 -15.01
N ARG A 257 -19.42 5.17 -14.51
CA ARG A 257 -19.48 6.61 -14.81
C ARG A 257 -18.21 7.35 -14.41
N TYR A 258 -17.63 7.01 -13.26
CA TYR A 258 -16.41 7.67 -12.77
C TYR A 258 -15.17 6.78 -12.83
N ASN A 259 -15.26 5.57 -13.37
CA ASN A 259 -14.20 4.56 -13.37
C ASN A 259 -13.61 4.36 -11.96
N ILE A 260 -14.49 4.05 -11.00
CA ILE A 260 -14.14 3.85 -9.58
C ILE A 260 -13.50 2.47 -9.44
N GLY A 261 -12.17 2.45 -9.23
CA GLY A 261 -11.42 1.20 -9.04
C GLY A 261 -11.25 0.82 -7.58
N VAL A 262 -11.26 1.82 -6.68
CA VAL A 262 -10.91 1.64 -5.27
C VAL A 262 -11.80 2.48 -4.37
N ILE A 263 -12.27 1.90 -3.26
CA ILE A 263 -12.88 2.58 -2.12
C ILE A 263 -11.91 2.49 -0.95
N ASN A 264 -11.50 3.64 -0.42
CA ASN A 264 -10.69 3.73 0.79
C ASN A 264 -11.57 4.06 2.00
N ILE A 265 -11.52 3.22 3.03
CA ILE A 265 -12.22 3.39 4.30
C ILE A 265 -11.19 3.49 5.42
N SER A 266 -10.78 4.72 5.74
CA SER A 266 -9.77 5.03 6.77
C SER A 266 -10.36 5.21 8.17
N PHE A 267 -11.53 4.62 8.43
CA PHE A 267 -12.18 4.57 9.74
C PHE A 267 -12.75 3.17 9.97
N GLY A 268 -13.32 2.92 11.15
CA GLY A 268 -14.01 1.65 11.39
C GLY A 268 -15.07 1.75 12.49
N ALA A 269 -16.06 0.88 12.40
CA ALA A 269 -17.07 0.67 13.43
C ALA A 269 -16.67 -0.49 14.34
N ALA A 270 -17.29 -0.56 15.52
CA ALA A 270 -17.12 -1.70 16.42
C ALA A 270 -17.53 -3.00 15.72
N ALA A 271 -16.64 -3.99 15.74
CA ALA A 271 -16.86 -5.31 15.14
C ALA A 271 -17.55 -6.26 16.14
N VAL A 272 -18.84 -6.04 16.39
CA VAL A 272 -19.64 -6.88 17.29
C VAL A 272 -20.24 -8.06 16.53
N ASP A 273 -21.01 -7.76 15.49
CA ASP A 273 -21.69 -8.76 14.68
C ASP A 273 -20.74 -9.38 13.65
N SER A 274 -20.89 -10.70 13.43
CA SER A 274 -20.12 -11.43 12.42
C SER A 274 -20.10 -10.68 11.09
N TYR A 275 -18.99 -10.75 10.35
CA TYR A 275 -18.90 -10.13 9.02
C TYR A 275 -20.06 -10.56 8.10
N LYS A 276 -20.65 -11.73 8.33
CA LYS A 276 -21.82 -12.23 7.58
C LYS A 276 -23.07 -11.38 7.75
N GLN A 277 -23.25 -10.77 8.93
CA GLN A 277 -24.45 -10.01 9.33
C GLN A 277 -24.19 -8.51 9.49
N ASP A 278 -22.93 -8.11 9.73
CA ASP A 278 -22.55 -6.70 9.85
C ASP A 278 -22.92 -5.93 8.57
N PRO A 279 -23.77 -4.88 8.66
CA PRO A 279 -24.27 -4.16 7.49
C PRO A 279 -23.17 -3.46 6.67
N LEU A 280 -22.11 -2.99 7.31
CA LEU A 280 -21.00 -2.33 6.64
C LEU A 280 -20.12 -3.35 5.90
N CYS A 281 -19.91 -4.52 6.48
CA CYS A 281 -19.25 -5.65 5.83
C CYS A 281 -20.05 -6.14 4.61
N ILE A 282 -21.37 -6.24 4.74
CA ILE A 282 -22.24 -6.61 3.61
C ILE A 282 -22.12 -5.58 2.48
N ALA A 283 -22.17 -4.27 2.79
CA ALA A 283 -22.00 -3.21 1.79
C ALA A 283 -20.62 -3.27 1.13
N ALA A 284 -19.55 -3.40 1.91
CA ALA A 284 -18.18 -3.53 1.40
C ALA A 284 -18.01 -4.76 0.49
N ARG A 285 -18.55 -5.91 0.90
CA ARG A 285 -18.54 -7.14 0.10
C ARG A 285 -19.29 -6.96 -1.22
N ARG A 286 -20.43 -6.27 -1.21
CA ARG A 286 -21.17 -5.95 -2.45
C ARG A 286 -20.36 -5.07 -3.39
N ALA A 287 -19.60 -4.11 -2.88
CA ALA A 287 -18.69 -3.32 -3.70
C ALA A 287 -17.56 -4.15 -4.30
N VAL A 288 -16.98 -5.07 -3.52
CA VAL A 288 -16.00 -6.04 -4.02
C VAL A 288 -16.58 -6.92 -5.12
N SER A 289 -17.78 -7.46 -4.92
CA SER A 289 -18.49 -8.25 -5.94
C SER A 289 -18.79 -7.45 -7.21
N ALA A 290 -19.02 -6.15 -7.11
CA ALA A 290 -19.20 -5.25 -8.25
C ALA A 290 -17.88 -4.89 -8.98
N GLY A 291 -16.75 -5.47 -8.54
CA GLY A 291 -15.43 -5.24 -9.14
C GLY A 291 -14.70 -4.00 -8.61
N ILE A 292 -15.14 -3.42 -7.49
CA ILE A 292 -14.44 -2.30 -6.83
C ILE A 292 -13.58 -2.84 -5.70
N VAL A 293 -12.30 -2.51 -5.66
CA VAL A 293 -11.44 -2.91 -4.54
C VAL A 293 -11.79 -2.10 -3.30
N VAL A 294 -12.07 -2.75 -2.17
CA VAL A 294 -12.29 -2.06 -0.89
C VAL A 294 -11.07 -2.25 0.01
N VAL A 295 -10.50 -1.15 0.45
CA VAL A 295 -9.35 -1.10 1.37
C VAL A 295 -9.80 -0.45 2.67
N ALA A 296 -9.59 -1.12 3.80
CA ALA A 296 -10.01 -0.64 5.11
C ALA A 296 -8.86 -0.66 6.13
N ALA A 297 -8.85 0.33 7.02
CA ALA A 297 -7.97 0.35 8.17
C ALA A 297 -8.28 -0.81 9.13
N ALA A 298 -7.25 -1.45 9.70
CA ALA A 298 -7.44 -2.54 10.66
C ALA A 298 -8.03 -2.07 12.00
N GLY A 299 -7.82 -0.82 12.38
CA GLY A 299 -8.15 -0.27 13.69
C GLY A 299 -6.91 -0.01 14.55
N ASN A 300 -7.09 0.75 15.63
CA ASN A 300 -6.00 1.21 16.50
C ASN A 300 -6.12 0.65 17.94
N LEU A 301 -6.71 -0.55 18.09
CA LEU A 301 -6.96 -1.22 19.37
C LEU A 301 -5.90 -2.30 19.69
N GLY A 302 -4.68 -2.14 19.20
CA GLY A 302 -3.58 -3.09 19.42
C GLY A 302 -3.07 -3.14 20.86
N LYS A 303 -3.51 -2.20 21.73
CA LYS A 303 -3.14 -2.08 23.13
C LYS A 303 -4.34 -1.81 24.02
N ASP A 304 -4.28 -2.28 25.26
CA ASP A 304 -5.22 -1.86 26.31
C ASP A 304 -4.77 -0.56 27.00
N GLY A 305 -5.57 -0.09 27.96
CA GLY A 305 -5.27 1.13 28.74
C GLY A 305 -4.00 1.07 29.59
N GLN A 306 -3.40 -0.12 29.76
CA GLN A 306 -2.12 -0.32 30.43
C GLN A 306 -0.96 -0.50 29.42
N GLY A 307 -1.23 -0.34 28.12
CA GLY A 307 -0.24 -0.48 27.06
C GLY A 307 0.16 -1.92 26.75
N ARG A 308 -0.56 -2.92 27.26
CA ARG A 308 -0.30 -4.34 26.97
C ARG A 308 -0.85 -4.70 25.60
N LYS A 309 -0.16 -5.60 24.89
CA LYS A 309 -0.56 -6.07 23.55
C LYS A 309 -1.91 -6.79 23.61
N VAL A 310 -2.83 -6.40 22.73
CA VAL A 310 -4.17 -6.99 22.60
C VAL A 310 -4.36 -7.59 21.20
N TYR A 311 -5.01 -8.75 21.14
CA TYR A 311 -5.46 -9.44 19.93
C TYR A 311 -6.99 -9.35 19.83
N GLY A 312 -7.54 -9.42 18.63
CA GLY A 312 -9.00 -9.38 18.43
C GLY A 312 -9.58 -7.98 18.21
N GLY A 313 -8.76 -6.99 17.87
CA GLY A 313 -9.16 -5.59 17.75
C GLY A 313 -9.50 -5.12 16.34
N ILE A 314 -9.68 -6.04 15.38
CA ILE A 314 -9.96 -5.67 13.97
C ILE A 314 -11.38 -5.08 13.87
N HIS A 315 -11.50 -3.88 13.30
CA HIS A 315 -12.77 -3.17 13.16
C HIS A 315 -13.55 -3.56 11.90
N SER A 316 -14.85 -3.27 11.89
CA SER A 316 -15.69 -3.34 10.68
C SER A 316 -15.42 -2.11 9.79
N PRO A 317 -15.29 -2.25 8.45
CA PRO A 317 -15.52 -3.46 7.65
C PRO A 317 -14.29 -4.35 7.44
N GLY A 318 -13.16 -4.05 8.09
CA GLY A 318 -11.91 -4.82 7.99
C GLY A 318 -12.00 -6.28 8.49
N ILE A 319 -13.09 -6.67 9.15
CA ILE A 319 -13.36 -8.07 9.50
C ILE A 319 -13.86 -8.91 8.31
N ASP A 320 -14.31 -8.29 7.21
CA ASP A 320 -14.79 -9.04 6.04
C ASP A 320 -13.62 -9.67 5.24
N PRO A 321 -13.70 -10.96 4.86
CA PRO A 321 -12.67 -11.62 4.07
C PRO A 321 -12.39 -10.99 2.70
N SER A 322 -13.39 -10.36 2.07
CA SER A 322 -13.27 -9.75 0.73
C SER A 322 -12.54 -8.39 0.76
N VAL A 323 -12.59 -7.69 1.90
CA VAL A 323 -11.93 -6.40 2.10
C VAL A 323 -10.42 -6.60 2.29
N ILE A 324 -9.61 -5.67 1.77
CA ILE A 324 -8.18 -5.58 2.06
C ILE A 324 -8.00 -4.79 3.35
N THR A 325 -7.66 -5.47 4.43
CA THR A 325 -7.51 -4.89 5.77
C THR A 325 -6.05 -4.59 6.04
N VAL A 326 -5.76 -3.34 6.39
CA VAL A 326 -4.39 -2.81 6.44
C VAL A 326 -4.01 -2.44 7.87
N GLY A 327 -2.99 -3.10 8.42
CA GLY A 327 -2.34 -2.70 9.66
C GLY A 327 -1.21 -1.68 9.42
N ALA A 328 -0.62 -1.16 10.51
CA ALA A 328 0.37 -0.08 10.44
C ALA A 328 1.77 -0.54 10.85
N VAL A 329 2.79 -0.04 10.15
CA VAL A 329 4.19 -0.12 10.57
C VAL A 329 4.78 1.24 10.91
N ASN A 330 5.78 1.22 11.78
CA ASN A 330 6.67 2.33 12.02
C ASN A 330 7.92 2.13 11.18
N THR A 331 8.16 3.08 10.27
CA THR A 331 9.35 3.12 9.41
C THR A 331 10.53 3.79 10.11
N TYR A 332 10.32 4.33 11.32
CA TYR A 332 11.30 5.14 12.05
C TYR A 332 11.83 6.34 11.26
N GLY A 333 11.07 6.79 10.26
CA GLY A 333 11.50 7.84 9.34
C GLY A 333 12.64 7.40 8.43
N THR A 334 12.90 6.11 8.22
CA THR A 334 13.96 5.65 7.32
C THR A 334 13.38 5.06 6.03
N ASP A 335 14.13 5.18 4.93
CA ASP A 335 13.77 4.51 3.68
C ASP A 335 14.12 3.01 3.73
N ALA A 336 14.97 2.61 4.68
CA ALA A 336 15.36 1.24 4.89
C ALA A 336 14.26 0.46 5.60
N ARG A 337 13.88 -0.70 5.06
CA ARG A 337 12.79 -1.52 5.60
C ARG A 337 13.23 -2.59 6.60
N SER A 338 14.49 -2.56 7.02
CA SER A 338 15.10 -3.61 7.88
C SER A 338 14.80 -3.42 9.36
N ASP A 339 14.46 -2.19 9.73
CA ASP A 339 14.16 -1.68 11.07
C ASP A 339 12.66 -1.43 11.25
N ASP A 340 11.86 -1.62 10.20
CA ASP A 340 10.41 -1.46 10.24
C ASP A 340 9.76 -2.47 11.19
N LEU A 341 8.90 -1.97 12.07
CA LEU A 341 8.17 -2.77 13.05
C LEU A 341 6.67 -2.49 12.96
N VAL A 342 5.83 -3.52 13.13
CA VAL A 342 4.37 -3.32 13.29
C VAL A 342 4.14 -2.43 14.50
N THR A 343 3.33 -1.38 14.33
CA THR A 343 3.11 -0.42 15.40
C THR A 343 2.38 -1.05 16.56
N SER A 344 2.63 -0.49 17.73
CA SER A 344 2.03 -1.03 18.94
C SER A 344 0.51 -0.85 18.98
N TYR A 345 -0.02 0.23 18.39
CA TYR A 345 -1.45 0.51 18.31
C TYR A 345 -2.17 -0.25 17.20
N SER A 346 -1.47 -0.75 16.16
CA SER A 346 -2.13 -1.47 15.05
C SER A 346 -2.96 -2.63 15.60
N SER A 347 -4.25 -2.66 15.26
CA SER A 347 -5.13 -3.77 15.60
C SER A 347 -4.60 -5.08 15.01
N ARG A 348 -4.85 -6.15 15.75
CA ARG A 348 -4.36 -7.51 15.47
C ARG A 348 -5.55 -8.46 15.40
N GLY A 349 -5.46 -9.45 14.53
CA GLY A 349 -6.42 -10.55 14.47
C GLY A 349 -6.37 -11.46 15.71
N PRO A 350 -7.03 -12.63 15.66
CA PRO A 350 -8.03 -12.96 14.66
C PRO A 350 -9.27 -12.05 14.81
N THR A 351 -10.21 -12.06 13.87
CA THR A 351 -11.49 -11.36 14.07
C THR A 351 -12.25 -11.97 15.25
N ARG A 352 -12.93 -11.14 16.04
CA ARG A 352 -13.70 -11.56 17.24
C ARG A 352 -15.18 -11.16 17.18
N ALA A 353 -15.64 -10.78 15.99
CA ALA A 353 -17.05 -10.69 15.69
C ALA A 353 -17.69 -12.09 15.73
N TYR A 354 -18.99 -12.18 16.05
CA TYR A 354 -19.68 -13.45 16.25
C TYR A 354 -21.14 -13.42 15.77
N VAL A 355 -21.70 -14.61 15.56
CA VAL A 355 -23.16 -14.80 15.55
C VAL A 355 -23.59 -15.46 16.85
N THR A 356 -24.85 -15.25 17.25
CA THR A 356 -25.45 -15.97 18.37
C THR A 356 -26.34 -17.07 17.81
N ASP A 357 -26.12 -18.32 18.21
CA ASP A 357 -26.96 -19.45 17.79
C ASP A 357 -28.30 -19.47 18.54
N ASP A 358 -29.22 -20.34 18.11
CA ASP A 358 -30.56 -20.49 18.72
C ASP A 358 -30.50 -20.90 20.21
N SER A 359 -29.36 -21.42 20.67
CA SER A 359 -29.11 -21.80 22.06
C SER A 359 -28.46 -20.67 22.89
N GLY A 360 -28.22 -19.49 22.29
CA GLY A 360 -27.61 -18.34 22.95
C GLY A 360 -26.08 -18.37 23.00
N ASN A 361 -25.41 -19.31 22.34
CA ASN A 361 -23.95 -19.39 22.32
C ASN A 361 -23.35 -18.47 21.25
N ARG A 362 -22.22 -17.85 21.58
CA ARG A 362 -21.46 -17.01 20.65
C ARG A 362 -20.53 -17.87 19.79
N ILE A 363 -20.70 -17.80 18.48
CA ILE A 363 -19.85 -18.45 17.49
C ILE A 363 -18.99 -17.39 16.81
N TYR A 364 -17.72 -17.31 17.21
CA TYR A 364 -16.76 -16.32 16.72
C TYR A 364 -16.21 -16.66 15.33
N ASP A 365 -16.07 -15.65 14.47
CA ASP A 365 -15.56 -15.81 13.11
C ASP A 365 -14.10 -16.29 13.07
N ASN A 366 -13.24 -15.78 13.97
CA ASN A 366 -11.84 -16.16 14.13
C ASN A 366 -10.98 -16.11 12.84
N LEU A 367 -11.23 -15.13 11.96
CA LEU A 367 -10.50 -14.98 10.71
C LEU A 367 -9.12 -14.37 10.92
N ILE A 368 -8.13 -14.75 10.11
CA ILE A 368 -6.80 -14.12 10.10
C ILE A 368 -6.91 -12.74 9.45
N LYS A 369 -6.52 -11.72 10.21
CA LYS A 369 -6.42 -10.31 9.79
C LYS A 369 -5.31 -9.63 10.60
N PRO A 370 -4.70 -8.52 10.12
CA PRO A 370 -4.90 -7.87 8.83
C PRO A 370 -4.39 -8.72 7.65
N ASP A 371 -4.67 -8.31 6.41
CA ASP A 371 -4.17 -9.00 5.20
C ASP A 371 -2.71 -8.64 4.93
N LEU A 372 -2.35 -7.37 5.13
CA LEU A 372 -0.98 -6.85 5.08
C LEU A 372 -0.84 -5.62 5.97
N VAL A 373 0.39 -5.09 6.08
CA VAL A 373 0.68 -3.83 6.78
C VAL A 373 1.33 -2.82 5.83
N ALA A 374 1.18 -1.52 6.11
CA ALA A 374 1.80 -0.44 5.36
C ALA A 374 2.34 0.66 6.32
N PRO A 375 3.20 1.58 5.87
CA PRO A 375 3.65 2.69 6.70
C PRO A 375 2.46 3.47 7.27
N GLY A 376 2.50 3.79 8.57
CA GLY A 376 1.36 4.45 9.23
C GLY A 376 1.71 5.23 10.48
N ASN A 377 3.00 5.38 10.80
CA ASN A 377 3.45 6.04 12.02
C ASN A 377 4.20 7.33 11.67
N ARG A 378 3.70 8.47 12.16
CA ARG A 378 4.29 9.80 11.98
C ARG A 378 4.62 10.09 10.51
N ILE A 379 3.67 9.79 9.63
CA ILE A 379 3.77 10.17 8.22
C ILE A 379 3.48 11.68 8.11
N ILE A 380 4.04 12.36 7.12
CA ILE A 380 3.84 13.81 6.90
C ILE A 380 3.07 14.00 5.62
N GLU A 381 1.91 14.63 5.70
CA GLU A 381 1.00 14.78 4.55
C GLU A 381 0.10 16.02 4.70
N ALA A 382 -0.72 16.30 3.69
CA ALA A 382 -1.53 17.52 3.57
C ALA A 382 -2.37 17.81 4.83
N GLN A 383 -2.34 19.06 5.26
CA GLN A 383 -3.15 19.59 6.35
C GLN A 383 -4.24 20.50 5.77
N SER A 384 -5.51 20.24 6.07
CA SER A 384 -6.55 21.21 5.73
C SER A 384 -6.51 22.43 6.67
N PRO A 385 -6.91 23.62 6.21
CA PRO A 385 -6.92 24.84 7.02
C PRO A 385 -7.82 24.70 8.27
N ASP A 386 -7.35 25.25 9.40
CA ASP A 386 -8.11 25.39 10.65
C ASP A 386 -8.81 24.11 11.13
N ASN A 387 -8.18 22.95 10.90
CA ASN A 387 -8.80 21.66 11.17
C ASN A 387 -8.82 21.28 12.65
N ALA A 388 -9.85 20.54 13.05
CA ALA A 388 -10.06 20.15 14.45
C ALA A 388 -8.91 19.32 15.05
N LEU A 389 -8.21 18.50 14.26
CA LEU A 389 -7.11 17.68 14.76
C LEU A 389 -5.93 18.53 15.24
N VAL A 390 -5.49 19.48 14.41
CA VAL A 390 -4.37 20.40 14.73
C VAL A 390 -4.80 21.43 15.77
N LEU A 391 -6.04 21.93 15.73
CA LEU A 391 -6.56 22.83 16.77
C LEU A 391 -6.56 22.17 18.15
N ALA A 392 -6.90 20.88 18.24
CA ALA A 392 -6.88 20.14 19.49
C ALA A 392 -5.46 19.68 19.90
N ASN A 393 -4.57 19.47 18.93
CA ASN A 393 -3.22 18.95 19.13
C ASN A 393 -2.23 19.73 18.22
N PRO A 394 -1.81 20.95 18.64
CA PRO A 394 -0.97 21.81 17.80
C PRO A 394 0.37 21.19 17.39
N GLU A 395 0.86 20.19 18.13
CA GLU A 395 2.07 19.45 17.82
C GLU A 395 1.97 18.56 16.57
N LEU A 396 0.76 18.35 16.04
CA LEU A 396 0.56 17.64 14.78
C LEU A 396 0.95 18.53 13.58
N ASP A 397 1.00 19.85 13.75
CA ASP A 397 1.40 20.76 12.69
C ASP A 397 2.86 20.50 12.27
N ALA A 398 3.05 20.11 11.01
CA ALA A 398 4.34 19.87 10.37
C ALA A 398 4.73 21.03 9.44
N SER A 399 3.95 22.11 9.40
CA SER A 399 4.04 23.15 8.40
C SER A 399 5.41 23.82 8.44
N THR A 400 6.12 23.64 7.34
CA THR A 400 7.38 24.33 7.03
C THR A 400 7.14 25.62 6.24
N ASN A 401 5.88 25.96 5.96
CA ASN A 401 5.46 27.05 5.08
C ASN A 401 4.30 27.84 5.68
N ALA A 402 4.35 29.17 5.56
CA ALA A 402 3.30 30.07 6.06
C ALA A 402 2.03 30.08 5.18
N ASN A 403 2.08 29.51 3.96
CA ASN A 403 0.91 29.39 3.09
C ASN A 403 0.05 28.18 3.54
N PRO A 404 -1.21 28.40 3.96
CA PRO A 404 -2.09 27.31 4.42
C PRO A 404 -2.38 26.27 3.33
N ARG A 405 -2.24 26.61 2.05
CA ARG A 405 -2.40 25.65 0.94
C ARG A 405 -1.21 24.69 0.77
N HIS A 406 -0.13 24.93 1.52
CA HIS A 406 1.07 24.10 1.57
C HIS A 406 1.27 23.50 2.97
N ALA A 407 0.29 23.65 3.86
CA ALA A 407 0.38 23.17 5.23
C ALA A 407 0.48 21.63 5.24
N LEU A 408 1.28 21.11 6.17
CA LEU A 408 1.47 19.69 6.33
C LEU A 408 1.27 19.36 7.79
N MET A 409 0.80 18.15 8.10
CA MET A 409 0.70 17.66 9.46
C MET A 409 1.28 16.26 9.58
N TYR A 410 1.52 15.81 10.81
CA TYR A 410 1.85 14.43 11.13
C TYR A 410 0.62 13.69 11.64
N LEU A 411 0.35 12.47 11.13
CA LEU A 411 -0.57 11.56 11.80
C LEU A 411 0.02 10.16 11.96
N SER A 412 -0.57 9.42 12.89
CA SER A 412 -0.27 8.01 13.14
C SER A 412 -1.57 7.21 13.23
N GLY A 413 -1.65 6.07 12.56
CA GLY A 413 -2.83 5.22 12.60
C GLY A 413 -2.87 4.21 11.45
N THR A 414 -3.68 3.17 11.60
CA THR A 414 -4.02 2.29 10.46
C THR A 414 -4.83 3.02 9.38
N SER A 415 -5.49 4.13 9.76
CA SER A 415 -6.14 5.08 8.84
C SER A 415 -5.16 5.80 7.90
N VAL A 416 -3.90 5.91 8.31
CA VAL A 416 -2.77 6.43 7.51
C VAL A 416 -2.23 5.35 6.56
N SER A 417 -2.25 4.09 6.99
CA SER A 417 -1.73 2.97 6.19
C SER A 417 -2.66 2.51 5.06
N ALA A 418 -3.97 2.52 5.30
CA ALA A 418 -4.98 2.14 4.30
C ALA A 418 -4.85 2.91 2.96
N PRO A 419 -4.73 4.25 2.92
CA PRO A 419 -4.64 4.99 1.67
C PRO A 419 -3.36 4.70 0.88
N ALA A 420 -2.27 4.29 1.54
CA ALA A 420 -1.06 3.87 0.84
C ALA A 420 -1.31 2.60 0.00
N VAL A 421 -2.07 1.65 0.55
CA VAL A 421 -2.51 0.45 -0.18
C VAL A 421 -3.52 0.84 -1.27
N SER A 422 -4.44 1.76 -1.01
CA SER A 422 -5.40 2.25 -2.02
C SER A 422 -4.70 2.87 -3.24
N GLY A 423 -3.65 3.67 -3.02
CA GLY A 423 -2.82 4.19 -4.10
C GLY A 423 -2.06 3.08 -4.85
N ALA A 424 -1.54 2.08 -4.14
CA ALA A 424 -0.88 0.94 -4.77
C ALA A 424 -1.84 0.16 -5.69
N VAL A 425 -3.08 -0.03 -5.26
CA VAL A 425 -4.14 -0.65 -6.07
C VAL A 425 -4.42 0.18 -7.33
N ALA A 426 -4.48 1.51 -7.23
CA ALA A 426 -4.67 2.37 -8.40
C ALA A 426 -3.54 2.19 -9.44
N LEU A 427 -2.28 2.09 -9.00
CA LEU A 427 -1.14 1.80 -9.88
C LEU A 427 -1.20 0.39 -10.50
N MET A 428 -1.64 -0.62 -9.73
CA MET A 428 -1.83 -1.98 -10.24
C MET A 428 -2.90 -2.04 -11.33
N LEU A 429 -4.02 -1.34 -11.11
CA LEU A 429 -5.11 -1.25 -12.07
C LEU A 429 -4.71 -0.46 -13.32
N GLU A 430 -3.93 0.62 -13.17
CA GLU A 430 -3.34 1.33 -14.30
C GLU A 430 -2.46 0.41 -15.15
N ARG A 431 -1.67 -0.46 -14.50
CA ARG A 431 -0.85 -1.46 -15.19
C ARG A 431 -1.68 -2.51 -15.91
N ASN A 432 -2.72 -3.02 -15.24
CA ASN A 432 -3.57 -4.09 -15.75
C ASN A 432 -5.01 -3.94 -15.27
N ARG A 433 -5.88 -3.50 -16.18
CA ARG A 433 -7.30 -3.25 -15.91
C ARG A 433 -8.14 -4.51 -15.75
N ALA A 434 -7.64 -5.65 -16.20
CA ALA A 434 -8.35 -6.91 -16.11
C ALA A 434 -8.29 -7.52 -14.69
N LEU A 435 -7.45 -6.97 -13.80
CA LEU A 435 -7.28 -7.50 -12.46
C LEU A 435 -8.58 -7.41 -11.66
N THR A 436 -8.99 -8.55 -11.10
CA THR A 436 -10.12 -8.61 -10.17
C THR A 436 -9.68 -8.16 -8.77
N PRO A 437 -10.60 -7.72 -7.90
CA PRO A 437 -10.27 -7.37 -6.51
C PRO A 437 -9.57 -8.49 -5.73
N ASN A 438 -10.00 -9.74 -5.92
CA ASN A 438 -9.38 -10.90 -5.28
C ASN A 438 -7.95 -11.12 -5.77
N LEU A 439 -7.69 -10.92 -7.06
CA LEU A 439 -6.36 -11.07 -7.62
C LEU A 439 -5.43 -9.93 -7.18
N ILE A 440 -5.94 -8.70 -7.09
CA ILE A 440 -5.20 -7.55 -6.53
C ILE A 440 -4.80 -7.85 -5.09
N LYS A 441 -5.76 -8.27 -4.26
CA LYS A 441 -5.51 -8.67 -2.87
C LYS A 441 -4.45 -9.78 -2.77
N ALA A 442 -4.55 -10.80 -3.63
CA ALA A 442 -3.58 -11.88 -3.69
C ALA A 442 -2.17 -11.39 -4.05
N ILE A 443 -2.04 -10.56 -5.09
CA ILE A 443 -0.74 -10.00 -5.52
C ILE A 443 -0.11 -9.12 -4.43
N LEU A 444 -0.90 -8.27 -3.78
CA LEU A 444 -0.42 -7.44 -2.68
C LEU A 444 0.16 -8.27 -1.53
N MET A 445 -0.55 -9.33 -1.13
CA MET A 445 -0.06 -10.24 -0.08
C MET A 445 1.17 -11.03 -0.54
N TYR A 446 1.12 -11.61 -1.75
CA TYR A 446 2.17 -12.47 -2.28
C TYR A 446 3.51 -11.75 -2.42
N THR A 447 3.47 -10.47 -2.79
CA THR A 447 4.67 -9.63 -3.03
C THR A 447 5.16 -8.89 -1.78
N ALA A 448 4.38 -8.87 -0.69
CA ALA A 448 4.72 -8.19 0.55
C ALA A 448 6.05 -8.68 1.16
N GLN A 449 6.69 -7.86 1.99
CA GLN A 449 7.89 -8.23 2.74
C GLN A 449 7.51 -8.79 4.11
N PRO A 450 7.84 -10.05 4.44
CA PRO A 450 7.70 -10.54 5.81
C PRO A 450 8.59 -9.76 6.79
N LEU A 451 8.01 -9.29 7.88
CA LEU A 451 8.70 -8.62 8.98
C LEU A 451 9.12 -9.64 10.04
N LYS A 452 10.37 -9.51 10.51
CA LYS A 452 10.92 -10.40 11.54
C LYS A 452 10.26 -10.12 12.89
N GLY A 453 9.87 -11.17 13.61
CA GLY A 453 9.36 -11.06 14.98
C GLY A 453 7.87 -10.76 15.10
N PHE A 454 7.12 -10.77 13.99
CA PHE A 454 5.67 -10.62 13.97
C PHE A 454 5.00 -11.86 13.40
N ASN A 455 3.86 -12.25 13.97
CA ASN A 455 3.07 -13.36 13.43
C ASN A 455 2.01 -12.86 12.43
N THR A 456 1.35 -13.77 11.72
CA THR A 456 0.35 -13.44 10.69
C THR A 456 -0.84 -12.63 11.21
N LEU A 457 -1.22 -12.76 12.49
CA LEU A 457 -2.29 -11.95 13.10
C LEU A 457 -1.86 -10.50 13.38
N GLU A 458 -0.57 -10.20 13.28
CA GLU A 458 -0.02 -8.87 13.45
C GLU A 458 0.31 -8.20 12.12
N GLN A 459 0.94 -8.94 11.19
CA GLN A 459 1.45 -8.39 9.94
C GLN A 459 0.72 -8.86 8.67
N GLY A 460 -0.21 -9.81 8.79
CA GLY A 460 -0.76 -10.50 7.62
C GLY A 460 0.34 -11.20 6.83
N ALA A 461 0.37 -10.95 5.53
CA ALA A 461 1.42 -11.43 4.63
C ALA A 461 2.73 -10.62 4.69
N GLY A 462 2.72 -9.44 5.33
CA GLY A 462 3.90 -8.59 5.51
C GLY A 462 3.68 -7.13 5.11
N LEU A 463 4.78 -6.39 4.98
CA LEU A 463 4.81 -4.97 4.61
C LEU A 463 4.62 -4.76 3.11
N LEU A 464 3.71 -3.85 2.74
CA LEU A 464 3.38 -3.43 1.38
C LEU A 464 4.63 -3.28 0.49
N ASN A 465 4.58 -3.86 -0.71
CA ASN A 465 5.62 -3.77 -1.73
C ASN A 465 4.97 -3.32 -3.05
N VAL A 466 5.01 -2.03 -3.33
CA VAL A 466 4.33 -1.45 -4.51
C VAL A 466 5.03 -1.84 -5.80
N GLU A 467 6.37 -1.83 -5.81
CA GLU A 467 7.18 -2.26 -6.96
C GLU A 467 6.84 -3.70 -7.37
N GLY A 468 6.92 -4.64 -6.43
CA GLY A 468 6.66 -6.05 -6.71
C GLY A 468 5.23 -6.29 -7.18
N ALA A 469 4.26 -5.62 -6.54
CA ALA A 469 2.85 -5.74 -6.89
C ALA A 469 2.56 -5.22 -8.32
N VAL A 470 3.07 -4.05 -8.69
CA VAL A 470 2.88 -3.46 -10.03
C VAL A 470 3.63 -4.26 -11.09
N ARG A 471 4.86 -4.69 -10.81
CA ARG A 471 5.64 -5.54 -11.71
C ARG A 471 4.92 -6.87 -12.01
N LEU A 472 4.42 -7.55 -10.98
CA LEU A 472 3.68 -8.80 -11.16
C LEU A 472 2.35 -8.59 -11.90
N SER A 473 1.62 -7.52 -11.56
CA SER A 473 0.37 -7.12 -12.25
C SER A 473 0.53 -7.00 -13.76
N GLY A 474 1.69 -6.52 -14.21
CA GLY A 474 2.03 -6.41 -15.63
C GLY A 474 2.19 -7.71 -16.39
N LEU A 475 2.41 -8.82 -15.69
CA LEU A 475 2.59 -10.14 -16.28
C LEU A 475 1.31 -10.97 -16.27
N VAL A 476 0.34 -10.61 -15.43
CA VAL A 476 -0.96 -11.27 -15.38
C VAL A 476 -1.69 -11.12 -16.72
N ARG A 477 -2.26 -12.21 -17.20
CA ARG A 477 -3.09 -12.26 -18.40
C ARG A 477 -4.29 -11.32 -18.29
N ARG A 478 -4.71 -10.78 -19.43
CA ARG A 478 -5.85 -9.84 -19.50
C ARG A 478 -7.17 -10.53 -19.83
N ASP A 479 -7.13 -11.76 -20.30
CA ASP A 479 -8.28 -12.58 -20.69
C ASP A 479 -8.70 -13.54 -19.56
N LEU A 480 -8.81 -13.01 -18.33
CA LEU A 480 -9.06 -13.80 -17.12
C LEU A 480 -10.36 -14.62 -17.19
N GLU A 481 -11.37 -14.08 -17.86
CA GLU A 481 -12.67 -14.70 -18.11
C GLU A 481 -12.60 -15.99 -18.95
N ARG A 482 -11.49 -16.20 -19.68
CA ARG A 482 -11.29 -17.39 -20.52
C ARG A 482 -10.50 -18.49 -19.79
N LEU A 483 -9.97 -18.20 -18.61
CA LEU A 483 -9.09 -19.10 -17.88
C LEU A 483 -9.88 -20.13 -17.07
N LYS A 484 -9.40 -21.37 -17.08
CA LYS A 484 -9.82 -22.45 -16.19
C LYS A 484 -8.79 -22.66 -15.10
N THR A 485 -9.23 -23.21 -13.97
CA THR A 485 -8.32 -23.53 -12.86
C THR A 485 -7.16 -24.39 -13.37
N GLY A 486 -5.93 -23.97 -13.05
CA GLY A 486 -4.69 -24.62 -13.50
C GLY A 486 -4.06 -24.01 -14.76
N ASP A 487 -4.79 -23.21 -15.54
CA ASP A 487 -4.24 -22.51 -16.70
C ASP A 487 -3.14 -21.52 -16.28
N PRO A 488 -2.15 -21.24 -17.15
CA PRO A 488 -1.17 -20.19 -16.87
C PRO A 488 -1.85 -18.84 -16.64
N LEU A 489 -1.62 -18.25 -15.47
CA LEU A 489 -2.11 -16.91 -15.11
C LEU A 489 -1.20 -15.82 -15.66
N LEU A 490 0.10 -16.11 -15.82
CA LEU A 490 1.09 -15.17 -16.31
C LEU A 490 1.33 -15.37 -17.80
N THR A 491 1.60 -14.27 -18.49
CA THR A 491 2.03 -14.21 -19.91
C THR A 491 3.49 -14.64 -20.11
N GLY A 492 4.25 -14.81 -19.03
CA GLY A 492 5.65 -15.21 -19.03
C GLY A 492 6.06 -15.88 -17.71
N PRO A 493 7.35 -16.17 -17.50
CA PRO A 493 7.82 -16.77 -16.26
C PRO A 493 7.58 -15.83 -15.06
N LEU A 494 7.38 -16.43 -13.88
CA LEU A 494 7.38 -15.68 -12.63
C LEU A 494 8.72 -14.95 -12.49
N PRO A 495 8.73 -13.62 -12.30
CA PRO A 495 9.95 -12.89 -12.09
C PRO A 495 10.61 -13.31 -10.77
N ASN A 496 11.91 -13.07 -10.64
CA ASN A 496 12.62 -13.34 -9.38
C ASN A 496 11.84 -12.67 -8.22
N PRO A 497 11.39 -13.44 -7.20
CA PRO A 497 10.53 -12.95 -6.11
C PRO A 497 11.36 -12.18 -5.06
N VAL A 498 12.07 -11.17 -5.55
CA VAL A 498 12.92 -10.26 -4.80
C VAL A 498 12.61 -8.84 -5.29
N THR A 499 12.57 -7.90 -4.35
CA THR A 499 12.50 -6.47 -4.63
C THR A 499 13.65 -5.78 -3.91
N THR A 500 14.21 -4.73 -4.52
CA THR A 500 15.27 -3.90 -3.94
C THR A 500 14.76 -2.47 -3.74
N ILE A 501 14.49 -2.10 -2.49
CA ILE A 501 14.05 -0.75 -2.11
C ILE A 501 15.14 -0.09 -1.29
N ALA A 502 15.45 1.18 -1.58
CA ALA A 502 16.48 1.96 -0.88
C ALA A 502 17.84 1.23 -0.74
N GLY A 503 18.25 0.50 -1.79
CA GLY A 503 19.50 -0.27 -1.81
C GLY A 503 19.49 -1.56 -0.98
N LYS A 504 18.35 -1.96 -0.39
CA LYS A 504 18.20 -3.20 0.37
C LYS A 504 17.24 -4.15 -0.33
N SER A 505 17.68 -5.39 -0.52
CA SER A 505 16.87 -6.44 -1.15
C SER A 505 16.14 -7.28 -0.12
N PHE A 506 14.89 -7.64 -0.40
CA PHE A 506 14.11 -8.59 0.39
C PHE A 506 13.38 -9.57 -0.50
N ARG A 507 13.13 -10.78 0.03
CA ARG A 507 12.29 -11.78 -0.63
C ARG A 507 10.83 -11.48 -0.38
N TRP A 508 10.02 -11.72 -1.40
CA TRP A 508 8.57 -11.67 -1.30
C TRP A 508 8.06 -12.74 -0.32
N SER A 509 6.89 -12.50 0.28
CA SER A 509 6.27 -13.43 1.24
C SER A 509 5.97 -14.78 0.60
N GLY A 510 5.60 -14.78 -0.69
CA GLY A 510 5.11 -15.95 -1.39
C GLY A 510 3.83 -16.52 -0.76
N ALA A 511 3.12 -15.71 0.04
CA ALA A 511 2.04 -16.13 0.91
C ALA A 511 0.75 -15.33 0.65
N ILE A 512 -0.39 -16.00 0.79
CA ILE A 512 -1.72 -15.41 0.69
C ILE A 512 -2.49 -15.77 1.95
N VAL A 513 -2.96 -14.74 2.68
CA VAL A 513 -3.86 -14.93 3.82
C VAL A 513 -5.29 -15.13 3.29
N LEU A 514 -5.91 -16.24 3.67
CA LEU A 514 -7.30 -16.53 3.36
C LEU A 514 -8.15 -16.24 4.60
N LYS A 515 -9.12 -17.10 4.90
CA LYS A 515 -9.94 -16.99 6.12
C LYS A 515 -9.15 -17.47 7.33
N HIS A 516 -9.10 -18.78 7.53
CA HIS A 516 -8.44 -19.43 8.67
C HIS A 516 -7.08 -20.03 8.33
N VAL A 517 -6.66 -19.92 7.07
CA VAL A 517 -5.46 -20.58 6.53
C VAL A 517 -4.59 -19.60 5.76
N VAL A 518 -3.29 -19.90 5.72
CA VAL A 518 -2.31 -19.19 4.89
C VAL A 518 -1.82 -20.17 3.84
N ALA A 519 -1.91 -19.77 2.58
CA ALA A 519 -1.40 -20.55 1.46
C ALA A 519 -0.02 -20.04 1.04
N PHE A 520 0.86 -20.95 0.62
CA PHE A 520 2.20 -20.64 0.14
C PHE A 520 2.47 -21.31 -1.20
N GLY A 521 3.38 -20.73 -2.00
CA GLY A 521 3.92 -21.37 -3.20
C GLY A 521 3.67 -20.60 -4.48
N GLU A 522 4.49 -20.87 -5.49
CA GLU A 522 4.46 -20.13 -6.77
C GLU A 522 3.20 -20.38 -7.60
N ASP A 523 2.58 -21.55 -7.48
CA ASP A 523 1.37 -21.88 -8.24
C ASP A 523 0.16 -21.00 -7.85
N LEU A 524 0.24 -20.29 -6.71
CA LEU A 524 -0.74 -19.27 -6.33
C LEU A 524 -0.81 -18.11 -7.33
N ILE A 525 0.30 -17.78 -8.00
CA ILE A 525 0.35 -16.67 -8.96
C ILE A 525 0.77 -17.11 -10.38
N LYS A 526 1.27 -18.33 -10.56
CA LYS A 526 1.61 -18.90 -11.87
C LYS A 526 0.40 -19.54 -12.54
N ARG A 527 -0.50 -20.11 -11.75
CA ARG A 527 -1.69 -20.81 -12.24
C ARG A 527 -2.93 -20.08 -11.80
N TYR A 528 -3.91 -19.99 -12.68
CA TYR A 528 -5.21 -19.42 -12.35
C TYR A 528 -5.90 -20.33 -11.34
N GLN A 529 -6.41 -19.73 -10.26
CA GLN A 529 -7.20 -20.39 -9.24
C GLN A 529 -8.62 -19.84 -9.32
N GLY A 530 -9.64 -20.71 -9.23
CA GLY A 530 -11.06 -20.28 -9.33
C GLY A 530 -11.46 -19.20 -8.32
N MET A 531 -10.76 -19.09 -7.19
CA MET A 531 -10.97 -18.05 -6.18
C MET A 531 -10.71 -16.61 -6.65
N TYR A 532 -10.09 -16.43 -7.83
CA TYR A 532 -9.78 -15.11 -8.39
C TYR A 532 -10.88 -14.57 -9.33
N ALA A 533 -11.89 -15.36 -9.67
CA ALA A 533 -12.97 -14.97 -10.57
C ALA A 533 -13.90 -13.89 -9.95
N LEU A 534 -14.45 -12.99 -10.79
CA LEU A 534 -15.60 -12.15 -10.47
C LEU A 534 -16.90 -12.90 -10.80
N GLY A 535 -17.98 -12.65 -10.06
CA GLY A 535 -19.35 -13.03 -10.47
C GLY A 535 -19.72 -14.52 -10.40
N VAL A 536 -18.85 -15.42 -9.90
CA VAL A 536 -19.18 -16.85 -9.82
C VAL A 536 -19.75 -17.21 -8.45
N ILE A 537 -21.06 -17.45 -8.38
CA ILE A 537 -21.71 -18.08 -7.22
C ILE A 537 -21.62 -19.60 -7.43
N TYR A 538 -20.63 -20.23 -6.79
CA TYR A 538 -20.70 -21.67 -6.50
C TYR A 538 -21.34 -21.83 -5.11
N SER A 539 -22.52 -22.46 -5.04
CA SER A 539 -23.13 -22.91 -3.79
C SER A 539 -23.14 -24.44 -3.77
N ASP A 540 -22.54 -25.03 -2.73
CA ASP A 540 -22.68 -26.44 -2.38
C ASP A 540 -23.91 -26.60 -1.46
N GLY A 541 -25.07 -26.92 -2.04
CA GLY A 541 -26.26 -27.33 -1.28
C GLY A 541 -27.47 -26.39 -1.35
N LEU A 542 -27.40 -25.19 -0.76
CA LEU A 542 -28.56 -24.29 -0.62
C LEU A 542 -28.23 -22.88 -1.08
N LEU A 543 -28.92 -22.40 -2.12
CA LEU A 543 -28.92 -20.99 -2.51
C LEU A 543 -30.27 -20.39 -2.12
N TYR A 544 -30.29 -19.56 -1.07
CA TYR A 544 -31.48 -18.89 -0.56
C TYR A 544 -31.40 -17.38 -0.82
N SER A 545 -32.45 -16.82 -1.43
CA SER A 545 -32.63 -15.38 -1.62
C SER A 545 -34.00 -14.95 -1.08
N ASP A 546 -34.07 -13.78 -0.45
CA ASP A 546 -35.30 -13.10 -0.05
C ASP A 546 -35.39 -11.80 -0.87
N GLY A 547 -36.16 -11.83 -1.96
CA GLY A 547 -36.24 -10.77 -2.97
C GLY A 547 -35.65 -11.14 -4.33
N LEU A 548 -34.65 -10.39 -4.80
CA LEU A 548 -34.10 -10.49 -6.16
C LEU A 548 -32.76 -11.24 -6.18
N LEU A 549 -32.70 -12.35 -6.93
CA LEU A 549 -31.47 -13.05 -7.28
C LEU A 549 -31.11 -12.73 -8.73
N TYR A 550 -30.06 -11.93 -8.94
CA TYR A 550 -29.60 -11.48 -10.26
C TYR A 550 -28.21 -12.03 -10.58
N SER A 551 -28.02 -12.57 -11.79
CA SER A 551 -26.72 -12.98 -12.32
C SER A 551 -26.54 -12.45 -13.74
N ASP A 552 -25.37 -11.88 -14.04
CA ASP A 552 -24.93 -11.43 -15.37
C ASP A 552 -24.25 -12.57 -16.17
N GLY A 553 -24.75 -13.80 -16.01
CA GLY A 553 -24.16 -14.99 -16.61
C GLY A 553 -24.89 -16.27 -16.21
N LEU A 554 -24.14 -17.30 -15.79
CA LEU A 554 -24.69 -18.60 -15.39
C LEU A 554 -24.98 -18.65 -13.88
N LEU A 555 -26.20 -19.03 -13.51
CA LEU A 555 -26.56 -19.36 -12.13
C LEU A 555 -26.48 -20.88 -11.95
N TYR A 556 -25.56 -21.40 -11.12
CA TYR A 556 -25.41 -22.83 -10.87
C TYR A 556 -25.66 -23.16 -9.39
N SER A 557 -26.51 -24.16 -9.12
CA SER A 557 -26.75 -24.66 -7.75
C SER A 557 -26.71 -26.20 -7.72
N ASP A 558 -25.95 -26.75 -6.77
CA ASP A 558 -25.94 -28.19 -6.47
C ASP A 558 -26.83 -28.49 -5.25
N GLY A 559 -28.15 -28.61 -5.46
CA GLY A 559 -29.14 -28.85 -4.40
C GLY A 559 -30.43 -28.03 -4.55
N LEU A 560 -30.82 -27.26 -3.52
CA LEU A 560 -32.04 -26.43 -3.50
C LEU A 560 -31.72 -24.98 -3.87
N LEU A 561 -32.34 -24.48 -4.93
CA LEU A 561 -32.40 -23.06 -5.28
C LEU A 561 -33.73 -22.49 -4.79
N TYR A 562 -33.73 -21.67 -3.74
CA TYR A 562 -34.92 -21.03 -3.18
C TYR A 562 -34.83 -19.50 -3.29
N SER A 563 -35.88 -18.85 -3.82
CA SER A 563 -35.99 -17.39 -3.81
C SER A 563 -37.40 -16.93 -3.45
N ASP A 564 -37.54 -15.95 -2.55
CA ASP A 564 -38.81 -15.23 -2.27
C ASP A 564 -38.88 -13.93 -3.08
N GLY A 565 -39.04 -14.05 -4.40
CA GLY A 565 -39.15 -12.91 -5.32
C GLY A 565 -38.76 -13.25 -6.76
N VAL A 566 -37.82 -12.50 -7.35
CA VAL A 566 -37.44 -12.67 -8.77
C VAL A 566 -36.07 -13.33 -8.90
N ILE A 567 -35.96 -14.36 -9.74
CA ILE A 567 -34.66 -14.86 -10.22
C ILE A 567 -34.45 -14.33 -11.65
N TYR A 568 -33.32 -13.69 -11.92
CA TYR A 568 -32.92 -13.23 -13.26
C TYR A 568 -31.50 -13.66 -13.58
N SER A 569 -31.30 -14.22 -14.78
CA SER A 569 -29.98 -14.57 -15.31
C SER A 569 -29.86 -14.13 -16.78
N ASP A 570 -28.80 -13.39 -17.12
CA ASP A 570 -28.48 -12.96 -18.50
C ASP A 570 -27.83 -14.07 -19.35
N GLY A 571 -27.78 -15.31 -18.85
CA GLY A 571 -27.20 -16.45 -19.57
C GLY A 571 -28.02 -17.73 -19.41
N GLY A 572 -28.06 -18.31 -18.21
CA GLY A 572 -28.85 -19.52 -17.96
C GLY A 572 -28.85 -19.97 -16.51
N ILE A 573 -29.88 -20.72 -16.11
CA ILE A 573 -30.06 -21.24 -14.75
C ILE A 573 -29.86 -22.75 -14.78
N TYR A 574 -28.84 -23.26 -14.09
CA TYR A 574 -28.46 -24.66 -14.06
C TYR A 574 -28.64 -25.21 -12.65
N GLY A 575 -29.45 -26.25 -12.50
CA GLY A 575 -29.70 -26.90 -11.20
C GLY A 575 -29.59 -28.41 -11.30
N THR A 576 -28.94 -29.04 -10.32
CA THR A 576 -28.94 -30.51 -10.15
C THR A 576 -29.99 -30.98 -9.13
N GLY A 577 -30.79 -30.07 -8.54
CA GLY A 577 -31.82 -30.39 -7.54
C GLY A 577 -33.13 -29.59 -7.69
N GLN A 578 -33.78 -29.17 -6.60
CA GLN A 578 -35.07 -28.46 -6.70
C GLN A 578 -34.87 -26.95 -6.88
N THR A 579 -35.66 -26.32 -7.75
CA THR A 579 -35.76 -24.86 -7.85
C THR A 579 -37.15 -24.43 -7.40
N VAL A 580 -37.23 -23.60 -6.35
CA VAL A 580 -38.48 -23.08 -5.77
C VAL A 580 -38.42 -21.55 -5.75
N VAL A 581 -39.34 -20.91 -6.46
CA VAL A 581 -39.40 -19.44 -6.57
C VAL A 581 -40.78 -18.97 -6.14
N LYS A 582 -40.85 -18.20 -5.06
CA LYS A 582 -42.07 -17.49 -4.67
C LYS A 582 -42.09 -16.13 -5.36
N GLY A 583 -42.39 -16.15 -6.66
CA GLY A 583 -42.37 -15.02 -7.59
C GLY A 583 -41.99 -15.44 -9.01
N SER A 584 -41.28 -14.61 -9.79
CA SER A 584 -40.99 -14.88 -11.22
C SER A 584 -39.53 -15.27 -11.46
N ALA A 585 -39.29 -16.13 -12.44
CA ALA A 585 -37.96 -16.53 -12.86
C ALA A 585 -37.75 -16.28 -14.37
N LEU A 586 -36.66 -15.59 -14.70
CA LEU A 586 -36.33 -15.09 -16.03
C LEU A 586 -34.91 -15.52 -16.40
N ALA A 587 -34.71 -16.11 -17.58
CA ALA A 587 -33.39 -16.44 -18.10
C ALA A 587 -33.23 -15.99 -19.57
N ALA A 588 -32.09 -15.39 -19.91
CA ALA A 588 -31.71 -15.02 -21.27
C ALA A 588 -30.92 -16.14 -22.00
N GLY A 589 -31.25 -17.40 -21.71
CA GLY A 589 -30.76 -18.53 -22.50
C GLY A 589 -31.41 -19.87 -22.15
N VAL A 590 -30.63 -20.82 -21.61
CA VAL A 590 -31.10 -22.20 -21.33
C VAL A 590 -31.26 -22.42 -19.83
N TRP A 591 -32.35 -23.09 -19.44
CA TRP A 591 -32.62 -23.51 -18.07
C TRP A 591 -32.77 -25.04 -17.98
N PRO A 592 -31.67 -25.79 -17.86
CA PRO A 592 -31.72 -27.21 -17.55
C PRO A 592 -31.76 -27.47 -16.03
N ASN A 593 -32.72 -28.27 -15.58
CA ASN A 593 -32.83 -28.68 -14.18
C ASN A 593 -32.98 -30.21 -14.04
N GLN A 594 -32.11 -30.88 -13.26
CA GLN A 594 -32.23 -32.32 -12.98
C GLN A 594 -33.22 -32.66 -11.85
N GLY A 595 -33.86 -31.65 -11.22
CA GLY A 595 -34.98 -31.84 -10.30
C GLY A 595 -36.21 -31.04 -10.70
N ALA A 596 -37.14 -30.79 -9.76
CA ALA A 596 -38.37 -30.04 -10.05
C ALA A 596 -38.12 -28.52 -10.06
N THR A 597 -38.75 -27.80 -10.99
CA THR A 597 -38.84 -26.34 -11.02
C THR A 597 -40.27 -25.91 -10.67
N ILE A 598 -40.44 -25.18 -9.57
CA ILE A 598 -41.72 -24.69 -9.06
C ILE A 598 -41.63 -23.17 -8.90
N ALA A 599 -42.55 -22.43 -9.51
CA ALA A 599 -42.67 -20.99 -9.32
C ALA A 599 -44.13 -20.58 -9.03
N ASP A 600 -44.32 -19.67 -8.08
CA ASP A 600 -45.60 -19.01 -7.73
C ASP A 600 -45.80 -17.71 -8.56
N GLY A 601 -45.41 -17.78 -9.84
CA GLY A 601 -45.35 -16.65 -10.76
C GLY A 601 -44.94 -17.08 -12.17
N LEU A 602 -44.28 -16.21 -12.93
CA LEU A 602 -43.89 -16.48 -14.32
C LEU A 602 -42.56 -17.25 -14.39
N ILE A 603 -42.51 -18.32 -15.18
CA ILE A 603 -41.25 -18.94 -15.63
C ILE A 603 -41.08 -18.56 -17.10
N TYR A 604 -40.02 -17.81 -17.43
CA TYR A 604 -39.73 -17.39 -18.80
C TYR A 604 -38.25 -17.59 -19.13
N SER A 605 -37.99 -18.13 -20.33
CA SER A 605 -36.66 -18.21 -20.92
C SER A 605 -36.78 -17.82 -22.38
N ASP A 606 -35.82 -17.06 -22.90
CA ASP A 606 -35.74 -16.77 -24.34
C ASP A 606 -35.20 -17.96 -25.17
N GLY A 607 -34.53 -18.92 -24.52
CA GLY A 607 -34.11 -20.21 -25.07
C GLY A 607 -34.99 -21.37 -24.62
N LEU A 608 -34.39 -22.42 -24.04
CA LEU A 608 -35.07 -23.68 -23.70
C LEU A 608 -35.23 -23.85 -22.18
N ILE A 609 -36.44 -24.19 -21.72
CA ILE A 609 -36.70 -24.65 -20.35
C ILE A 609 -36.91 -26.16 -20.38
N TYR A 610 -36.13 -26.91 -19.59
CA TYR A 610 -36.29 -28.36 -19.46
C TYR A 610 -35.99 -28.81 -18.02
N SER A 611 -36.80 -29.74 -17.51
CA SER A 611 -36.63 -30.36 -16.19
C SER A 611 -36.81 -31.88 -16.29
N ASP A 612 -35.99 -32.64 -15.57
CA ASP A 612 -36.08 -34.10 -15.50
C ASP A 612 -37.35 -34.59 -14.77
N ALA A 613 -37.93 -33.77 -13.89
CA ALA A 613 -39.07 -34.15 -13.06
C ALA A 613 -40.37 -33.40 -13.41
N MET A 614 -40.40 -32.08 -13.21
CA MET A 614 -41.60 -31.27 -13.40
C MET A 614 -41.23 -29.80 -13.51
N VAL A 615 -41.84 -29.08 -14.46
CA VAL A 615 -41.91 -27.61 -14.47
C VAL A 615 -43.35 -27.21 -14.14
N LYS A 616 -43.54 -26.49 -13.04
CA LYS A 616 -44.85 -25.96 -12.62
C LYS A 616 -44.73 -24.46 -12.37
N GLY A 617 -45.48 -23.67 -13.13
CA GLY A 617 -45.71 -22.25 -12.91
C GLY A 617 -47.19 -21.95 -12.88
N ASP A 618 -47.55 -20.72 -12.54
CA ASP A 618 -48.95 -20.26 -12.62
C ASP A 618 -49.41 -20.13 -14.07
N PRO A 619 -50.70 -20.34 -14.38
CA PRO A 619 -51.22 -20.18 -15.73
C PRO A 619 -51.21 -18.70 -16.15
N GLY A 620 -50.09 -18.25 -16.72
CA GLY A 620 -49.99 -17.05 -17.54
C GLY A 620 -50.37 -17.36 -18.99
N ALA A 621 -51.18 -16.50 -19.62
CA ALA A 621 -51.68 -16.69 -20.97
C ALA A 621 -50.55 -16.97 -21.98
N ALA A 622 -50.62 -18.12 -22.67
CA ALA A 622 -49.71 -18.48 -23.74
C ALA A 622 -49.87 -17.52 -24.92
N MET A 623 -48.84 -16.72 -25.21
CA MET A 623 -48.73 -15.98 -26.47
C MET A 623 -48.06 -16.91 -27.49
N ALA A 624 -48.83 -17.36 -28.48
CA ALA A 624 -48.38 -18.22 -29.57
C ALA A 624 -47.33 -17.52 -30.43
N ALA A 625 -46.19 -18.18 -30.68
CA ALA A 625 -45.24 -17.79 -31.71
C ALA A 625 -45.85 -18.08 -33.09
N SER A 626 -45.95 -17.07 -33.96
CA SER A 626 -46.43 -17.26 -35.34
C SER A 626 -45.44 -18.08 -36.15
N ALA A 627 -45.87 -19.23 -36.65
CA ALA A 627 -45.16 -19.97 -37.69
C ALA A 627 -45.19 -19.15 -38.99
N ASN A 628 -44.01 -18.75 -39.47
CA ASN A 628 -43.83 -18.16 -40.78
C ASN A 628 -43.66 -19.32 -41.78
N ASP A 629 -44.77 -19.87 -42.25
CA ASP A 629 -44.78 -20.83 -43.36
C ASP A 629 -44.84 -20.04 -44.68
N LYS A 630 -43.74 -20.00 -45.42
CA LYS A 630 -43.69 -19.55 -46.80
C LYS A 630 -43.55 -20.77 -47.70
N SER A 631 -44.66 -21.21 -48.28
CA SER A 631 -44.69 -21.93 -49.54
C SER A 631 -45.51 -21.13 -50.56
N ASN A 632 -44.79 -20.55 -51.52
CA ASN A 632 -45.15 -20.43 -52.94
C ASN A 632 -43.88 -20.10 -53.72
#